data_AF-E4Q956-F1
#
_entry.id   AF-E4Q956-F1
#
_cell.length_a   1.000
_cell.length_b   1.000
_cell.length_c   1.000
_cell.angle_alpha   90.00
_cell.angle_beta   90.00
_cell.angle_gamma   90.00
#
_symmetry.space_group_name_H-M   'P 1'
#
loop_
_entity.id
_entity.type
_entity.pdbx_description
1 polymer ?
#
loop_
_entity_poly.entity_id
_entity_poly.type
_entity_poly.pdbx_seq_one_letter_code
_entity_poly.pdbx_strand_id
1 'polypeptide(L)' 'MVKKVVIDRFEGNFAIVELEGRKMVTVPIEIVPEDAREGDVLVISIDMQSTKEREQRIKDLFESLKEEGGK' A
#
# COMPACT_ATOMS: atom_id res chain seq x y z
N MET A 1 -4.42 13.01 0.51
CA MET A 1 -3.42 13.39 -0.51
C MET A 1 -3.21 12.19 -1.42
N VAL A 2 -3.09 12.41 -2.72
CA VAL A 2 -2.85 11.35 -3.71
C VAL A 2 -1.49 11.59 -4.36
N LYS A 3 -0.77 10.52 -4.67
CA LYS A 3 0.46 10.56 -5.47
C LYS A 3 0.24 9.75 -6.73
N LYS A 4 0.85 10.20 -7.83
CA LYS A 4 0.84 9.49 -9.11
C LYS A 4 2.26 9.06 -9.44
N VAL A 5 2.40 7.85 -9.97
CA VAL A 5 3.67 7.28 -10.42
C VAL A 5 3.43 6.57 -11.74
N VAL A 6 4.44 6.47 -12.59
CA VAL A 6 4.34 5.80 -13.89
C VAL A 6 5.10 4.49 -13.83
N ILE A 7 4.55 3.40 -14.36
CA ILE A 7 5.30 2.16 -14.57
C ILE A 7 6.25 2.40 -15.74
N ASP A 8 7.56 2.38 -15.50
CA ASP A 8 8.56 2.53 -16.56
C ASP A 8 8.83 1.19 -17.26
N ARG A 9 9.09 0.14 -16.47
CA ARG A 9 9.30 -1.22 -16.99
C ARG A 9 9.05 -2.33 -15.97
N PHE A 10 8.92 -3.55 -16.45
CA PHE A 10 8.93 -4.76 -15.60
C PHE A 10 10.27 -5.51 -15.69
N GLU A 11 10.77 -5.99 -14.55
CA GLU A 11 12.01 -6.76 -14.43
C GLU A 11 11.78 -7.98 -13.54
N GLY A 12 11.49 -9.13 -14.16
CA GLY A 12 11.19 -10.37 -13.43
C GLY A 12 9.96 -10.22 -12.53
N ASN A 13 10.16 -10.33 -11.22
CA ASN A 13 9.10 -10.21 -10.21
C ASN A 13 8.96 -8.78 -9.65
N PHE A 14 9.53 -7.79 -10.33
CA PHE A 14 9.52 -6.39 -9.90
C PHE A 14 9.01 -5.47 -11.01
N ALA A 15 8.42 -4.34 -10.60
CA ALA A 15 8.13 -3.21 -11.46
C ALA A 15 9.03 -2.03 -11.09
N ILE A 16 9.58 -1.35 -12.08
CA ILE A 16 10.29 -0.08 -11.91
C ILE A 16 9.30 1.04 -12.17
N VAL A 17 9.10 1.90 -11.17
CA VAL A 17 8.18 3.06 -11.28
C VAL A 17 8.94 4.37 -11.23
N GLU A 18 8.54 5.31 -12.09
CA GLU A 18 9.01 6.69 -12.10
C GLU A 18 8.14 7.56 -11.17
N LEU A 19 8.79 8.20 -10.22
CA LEU A 19 8.21 9.20 -9.31
C LEU A 19 8.42 10.62 -9.87
N GLU A 20 7.75 11.59 -9.25
CA GLU A 20 8.04 13.01 -9.47
C GLU A 20 9.54 13.31 -9.30
N GLY A 21 10.09 14.10 -10.22
CA GLY A 21 11.51 14.47 -10.23
C GLY A 21 12.43 13.41 -10.85
N ARG A 22 11.90 12.49 -11.69
CA ARG A 22 12.65 11.44 -12.40
C ARG A 22 13.35 10.45 -11.46
N LYS A 23 12.81 10.27 -10.25
CA LYS A 23 13.34 9.29 -9.32
C LYS A 23 12.72 7.93 -9.63
N MET A 24 13.56 6.92 -9.80
CA MET A 24 13.14 5.54 -10.05
C MET A 24 13.06 4.76 -8.74
N VAL A 25 12.02 3.95 -8.58
CA VAL A 25 11.84 3.04 -7.44
C VAL A 25 11.44 1.67 -7.92
N THR A 26 12.04 0.64 -7.34
CA THR A 26 11.67 -0.76 -7.57
C THR A 26 10.61 -1.17 -6.56
N VAL A 27 9.53 -1.79 -7.03
CA VAL A 27 8.47 -2.37 -6.19
C VAL A 27 8.19 -3.83 -6.58
N PRO A 28 7.76 -4.69 -5.65
CA PRO A 28 7.30 -6.03 -5.98
C PRO A 28 6.10 -5.99 -6.94
N ILE A 29 6.03 -6.91 -7.91
CA ILE A 29 4.90 -6.96 -8.84
C ILE A 29 3.56 -7.27 -8.13
N GLU A 30 3.60 -7.92 -6.96
CA GLU A 30 2.43 -8.28 -6.15
C GLU A 30 1.60 -7.08 -5.68
N ILE A 31 2.18 -5.87 -5.65
CA ILE A 31 1.45 -4.65 -5.27
C ILE A 31 0.90 -3.88 -6.49
N VAL A 32 1.20 -4.35 -7.70
CA VAL A 32 0.80 -3.72 -8.96
C VAL A 32 -0.44 -4.45 -9.49
N PRO A 33 -1.43 -3.75 -10.07
CA PRO A 33 -2.58 -4.41 -10.71
C PRO A 33 -2.14 -5.38 -11.80
N GLU A 34 -2.77 -6.56 -11.87
CA GLU A 34 -2.40 -7.63 -12.81
C GLU A 34 -2.55 -7.23 -14.28
N ASP A 35 -3.42 -6.27 -14.58
CA ASP A 35 -3.69 -5.75 -15.92
C ASP A 35 -2.82 -4.55 -16.32
N ALA A 36 -1.98 -4.06 -15.41
CA ALA A 36 -1.12 -2.90 -15.64
C ALA A 36 0.03 -3.20 -16.61
N ARG A 37 0.45 -2.19 -17.36
CA ARG A 37 1.48 -2.26 -18.40
C ARG A 37 2.48 -1.12 -18.26
N GLU A 38 3.61 -1.25 -18.95
CA GLU A 38 4.59 -0.17 -19.07
C GLU A 38 3.92 1.09 -19.66
N GLY A 39 4.15 2.23 -19.03
CA GLY A 39 3.51 3.51 -19.31
C GLY A 39 2.24 3.82 -18.49
N ASP A 40 1.66 2.84 -17.79
CA ASP A 40 0.45 3.08 -16.98
C ASP A 40 0.75 3.94 -15.74
N VAL A 41 -0.25 4.73 -15.33
CA VAL A 41 -0.16 5.62 -14.16
C VAL A 41 -0.84 4.96 -12.96
N LEU A 42 -0.07 4.66 -11.92
CA LEU A 42 -0.60 4.18 -10.64
C LEU A 42 -0.94 5.36 -9.71
N VAL A 43 -2.06 5.25 -9.01
CA VAL A 43 -2.49 6.21 -7.99
C VAL A 43 -2.27 5.62 -6.60
N ILE A 44 -1.36 6.24 -5.84
CA ILE A 44 -1.07 5.86 -4.46
C ILE A 44 -1.83 6.80 -3.53
N SER A 45 -2.65 6.22 -2.66
CA SER A 45 -3.47 6.97 -1.71
C SER A 45 -3.58 6.24 -0.38
N ILE A 46 -3.95 6.99 0.67
CA ILE A 46 -4.25 6.41 1.98
C ILE A 46 -5.74 6.07 2.00
N ASP A 47 -6.06 4.81 2.23
CA ASP A 47 -7.42 4.39 2.56
C ASP A 47 -7.71 4.70 4.03
N MET A 48 -8.32 5.86 4.27
CA MET A 48 -8.67 6.32 5.61
C MET A 48 -9.71 5.45 6.30
N GLN A 49 -10.58 4.77 5.54
CA GLN A 49 -11.61 3.91 6.12
C GLN A 49 -10.97 2.64 6.65
N SER A 50 -10.26 1.90 5.80
CA SER A 50 -9.53 0.69 6.21
C SER A 50 -8.53 0.98 7.33
N THR A 51 -7.90 2.16 7.32
CA THR A 51 -7.01 2.60 8.40
C THR A 51 -7.74 2.72 9.74
N LYS A 52 -8.92 3.36 9.76
CA LYS A 52 -9.74 3.47 10.98
C LYS A 52 -10.26 2.13 11.47
N GLU A 53 -10.72 1.27 10.56
CA GLU A 53 -11.18 -0.07 10.92
C GLU A 53 -10.05 -0.90 11.53
N ARG A 54 -8.83 -0.80 10.99
CA ARG A 54 -7.64 -1.43 11.57
C ARG A 54 -7.33 -0.89 12.96
N GLU A 55 -7.42 0.42 13.17
CA GLU A 55 -7.22 1.04 14.48
C GLU A 55 -8.25 0.52 15.50
N GLN A 56 -9.52 0.44 15.11
CA GLN A 56 -10.58 -0.06 15.98
C GLN A 56 -10.35 -1.52 16.35
N ARG A 57 -10.02 -2.40 15.39
CA ARG A 57 -9.72 -3.81 15.68
C ARG A 57 -8.58 -3.99 16.70
N ILE A 58 -7.57 -3.13 16.65
CA ILE A 58 -6.46 -3.16 17.61
C ILE A 58 -6.92 -2.72 19.00
N LYS A 59 -7.77 -1.69 19.09
CA LYS A 59 -8.36 -1.25 20.36
C LYS A 59 -9.23 -2.35 20.97
N ASP A 60 -10.08 -2.98 20.17
CA ASP A 60 -10.97 -4.05 20.63
C ASP A 60 -10.17 -5.24 21.17
N LEU A 61 -9.10 -5.64 20.47
CA LEU A 61 -8.18 -6.70 20.93
C LEU A 61 -7.47 -6.32 22.23
N PHE A 62 -7.09 -5.06 22.40
CA PHE A 62 -6.43 -4.60 23.62
C PHE A 62 -7.36 -4.66 24.83
N GLU A 63 -8.62 -4.22 24.67
CA GLU A 63 -9.61 -4.28 25.75
C GLU A 63 -9.93 -5.73 26.12
N SER A 64 -10.10 -6.64 25.14
CA SER A 64 -10.36 -8.06 25.44
C SER A 64 -9.24 -8.71 26.25
N LEU A 65 -7.97 -8.44 25.90
CA LEU A 65 -6.82 -8.98 26.64
C LEU A 65 -6.72 -8.42 28.06
N LYS A 66 -7.10 -7.16 28.26
CA LYS A 66 -7.10 -6.51 29.58
C LYS A 66 -8.19 -7.08 30.49
N GLU A 67 -9.36 -7.38 29.96
CA GLU A 67 -10.45 -8.03 30.69
C GLU A 67 -10.12 -9.47 31.09
N GLU A 68 -9.38 -10.20 30.25
CA GLU A 68 -8.93 -11.56 30.53
C GLU A 68 -7.79 -11.62 31.56
N GLY A 69 -6.84 -10.68 31.51
CA GLY A 69 -5.70 -10.60 32.45
C GLY A 69 -6.01 -9.89 33.78
N GLY A 70 -7.20 -9.32 33.92
CA GLY A 70 -7.69 -8.65 35.14
C GLY A 70 -8.51 -9.55 36.07
N LYS A 71 -8.55 -10.86 35.83
CA LYS A 71 -9.14 -11.89 36.70
C LYS A 71 -8.08 -12.60 37.52
#